data_AF-A0A078AYM1-F1
#
_entry.id   AF-A0A078AYM1-F1
#
_cell.length_a   1.000
_cell.length_b   1.000
_cell.length_c   1.000
_cell.angle_alpha   90.00
_cell.angle_beta   90.00
_cell.angle_gamma   90.00
#
_symmetry.space_group_name_H-M   'P 1'
#
loop_
_entity.id
_entity.type
_entity.pdbx_description
1 polymer ?
#
loop_
_entity_poly.entity_id
_entity_poly.type
_entity_poly.pdbx_seq_one_letter_code
_entity_poly.pdbx_strand_id
1 'polypeptide(L)'
;MPLILGCIITAIYLTCKSCQIINNRAQLRIKLILLFFVGLVLRMGYDQKFYRSCDNWTKGVQSEMKTLAGECLIEKPQMCLLDTFDLLMDFSISDCSKSAYLPNAFSKYNTQKPFIALHDSRDIRNRSELWSSIYDVAMNRVQGYDTLEEAQKYNEAVIDVKNEKLHQKIIRNESLVEERQQNFKRAGANKNMIVIYIDALSRPRAHLKLPKTMQYFKEQKEVYEFFKYSSLVAFTDDNAQAFSYGIDFDHSDQNKTYQSISAFFKEQGYIIGKSQNQCDRFYYQMNETQELVQPYDPADHEMLSFACDPHYHQIDFPDFAYIGPYSMFRKCLYGQDTFQYVLNFGNDFMQTYDKERKVLFLNFIDYHEGSGTTIKFLDEPLAQFLKQHGKQDTTIIFMSDHGFHMNGPPLMLGKLFGQSQKERLLPLMIISNLGDLKGGGEIYNIQLNQQKLVYHKHLYNFWKYWATKQHYGQSFFSQFDNDYFVCNEIGPNCKCENFLIKEKEDENSNQTQNSK
;
A
#
# COMPACT_ATOMS: atom_id res chain seq x y z
N MET A 1 0.84 -30.95 9.96
CA MET A 1 2.24 -31.45 9.89
C MET A 1 2.53 -32.69 10.75
N PRO A 2 2.18 -32.78 12.06
CA PRO A 2 2.55 -33.94 12.89
C PRO A 2 1.93 -35.27 12.39
N LEU A 3 0.76 -35.21 11.76
CA LEU A 3 0.13 -36.38 11.14
C LEU A 3 0.90 -36.91 9.91
N ILE A 4 1.42 -36.02 9.06
CA ILE A 4 2.16 -36.41 7.85
C ILE A 4 3.54 -36.96 8.23
N LEU A 5 4.23 -36.28 9.16
CA LEU A 5 5.51 -36.77 9.69
C LEU A 5 5.32 -38.10 10.42
N GLY A 6 4.24 -38.25 11.19
CA GLY A 6 3.85 -39.50 11.82
C GLY A 6 3.59 -40.62 10.81
N CYS A 7 2.87 -40.33 9.71
CA CYS A 7 2.65 -41.30 8.63
C CYS A 7 3.94 -41.70 7.92
N ILE A 8 4.86 -40.75 7.67
CA ILE A 8 6.16 -41.03 7.06
C ILE A 8 7.04 -41.88 7.99
N ILE A 9 7.14 -41.51 9.27
CA ILE A 9 7.91 -42.27 10.26
C ILE A 9 7.31 -43.67 10.44
N THR A 10 5.99 -43.79 10.48
CA THR A 10 5.29 -45.09 10.61
C THR A 10 5.49 -45.93 9.36
N ALA A 11 5.42 -45.34 8.16
CA ALA A 11 5.69 -46.05 6.91
C ALA A 11 7.15 -46.52 6.82
N ILE A 12 8.12 -45.68 7.20
CA ILE A 12 9.54 -46.04 7.28
C ILE A 12 9.73 -47.16 8.29
N TYR A 13 9.16 -47.04 9.49
CA TYR A 13 9.24 -48.04 10.55
C TYR A 13 8.65 -49.38 10.12
N LEU A 14 7.44 -49.39 9.55
CA LEU A 14 6.79 -50.61 9.05
C LEU A 14 7.57 -51.22 7.87
N THR A 15 8.20 -50.40 7.03
CA THR A 15 9.06 -50.87 5.93
C THR A 15 10.33 -51.50 6.51
N CYS A 16 11.00 -50.86 7.46
CA CYS A 16 12.18 -51.38 8.16
C CYS A 16 11.89 -52.66 8.95
N LYS A 17 10.74 -52.74 9.62
CA LYS A 17 10.32 -53.96 10.34
C LYS A 17 9.99 -55.09 9.35
N SER A 18 9.44 -54.76 8.19
CA SER A 18 9.24 -55.71 7.08
C SER A 18 10.56 -56.14 6.41
N CYS A 19 11.62 -55.31 6.47
CA CYS A 19 12.96 -55.63 5.97
C CYS A 19 13.69 -56.70 6.76
N GLN A 20 13.40 -56.87 8.05
CA GLN A 20 14.01 -57.94 8.86
C GLN A 20 13.53 -59.34 8.44
N ILE A 21 12.45 -59.45 7.66
CA ILE A 21 11.78 -60.72 7.33
C ILE A 21 12.06 -61.18 5.88
N ILE A 22 12.56 -60.32 4.98
CA ILE A 22 12.67 -60.63 3.54
C ILE A 22 14.12 -60.52 3.05
N ASN A 23 14.74 -61.67 2.78
CA ASN A 23 16.13 -61.82 2.31
C ASN A 23 16.38 -61.37 0.86
N ASN A 24 15.52 -60.50 0.29
CA ASN A 24 15.52 -60.17 -1.13
C ASN A 24 15.67 -58.65 -1.35
N ARG A 25 16.92 -58.18 -1.36
CA ARG A 25 17.30 -56.76 -1.52
C ARG A 25 16.67 -56.09 -2.76
N ALA A 26 16.40 -56.85 -3.81
CA ALA A 26 15.75 -56.34 -5.03
C ALA A 26 14.29 -55.91 -4.79
N GLN A 27 13.51 -56.70 -4.04
CA GLN A 27 12.11 -56.36 -3.73
C GLN A 27 12.01 -55.13 -2.81
N LEU A 28 12.97 -54.96 -1.90
CA LEU A 28 13.03 -53.75 -1.05
C LEU A 28 13.29 -52.49 -1.86
N ARG A 29 14.25 -52.53 -2.81
CA ARG A 29 14.52 -51.39 -3.70
C ARG A 29 13.28 -51.01 -4.50
N ILE A 30 12.57 -51.99 -5.05
CA ILE A 30 11.31 -51.75 -5.80
C ILE A 30 10.26 -51.11 -4.89
N LYS A 31 10.07 -51.60 -3.65
CA LYS A 31 9.11 -51.02 -2.70
C LYS A 31 9.47 -49.58 -2.30
N LEU A 32 10.74 -49.29 -2.05
CA LEU A 32 11.20 -47.94 -1.72
C LEU A 32 11.03 -46.98 -2.90
N ILE A 33 11.32 -47.44 -4.13
CA ILE A 33 11.07 -46.66 -5.35
C ILE A 33 9.58 -46.39 -5.50
N LEU A 34 8.71 -47.38 -5.33
CA LEU A 34 7.26 -47.20 -5.39
C LEU A 34 6.74 -46.26 -4.31
N LEU A 35 7.22 -46.38 -3.06
CA LEU A 35 6.88 -45.46 -1.97
C LEU A 35 7.34 -44.03 -2.27
N PHE A 36 8.52 -43.86 -2.87
CA PHE A 36 8.99 -42.55 -3.31
C PHE A 36 8.07 -41.96 -4.40
N PHE A 37 7.69 -42.74 -5.41
CA PHE A 37 6.76 -42.30 -6.45
C PHE A 37 5.36 -41.98 -5.90
N VAL A 38 4.83 -42.81 -4.99
CA VAL A 38 3.54 -42.54 -4.31
C VAL A 38 3.64 -41.26 -3.47
N GLY A 39 4.73 -41.08 -2.73
CA GLY A 39 4.99 -39.85 -1.97
C GLY A 39 5.08 -38.63 -2.88
N LEU A 40 5.69 -38.76 -4.06
CA LEU A 40 5.79 -37.70 -5.06
C LEU A 40 4.43 -37.37 -5.67
N VAL A 41 3.60 -38.36 -6.02
CA VAL A 41 2.23 -38.14 -6.52
C VAL A 41 1.33 -37.50 -5.44
N LEU A 42 1.39 -37.99 -4.20
CA LEU A 42 0.64 -37.39 -3.09
C LEU A 42 1.09 -35.96 -2.81
N ARG A 43 2.41 -35.70 -2.87
CA ARG A 43 2.96 -34.35 -2.79
C ARG A 43 2.46 -33.48 -3.94
N MET A 44 2.53 -33.94 -5.19
CA MET A 44 2.02 -33.19 -6.34
C MET A 44 0.52 -32.90 -6.22
N GLY A 45 -0.29 -33.86 -5.77
CA GLY A 45 -1.72 -33.68 -5.54
C GLY A 45 -2.03 -32.72 -4.39
N TYR A 46 -1.25 -32.78 -3.30
CA TYR A 46 -1.33 -31.82 -2.20
C TYR A 46 -0.93 -30.42 -2.66
N ASP A 47 0.21 -30.29 -3.33
CA ASP A 47 0.73 -29.04 -3.90
C ASP A 47 -0.31 -28.45 -4.86
N GLN A 48 -0.87 -29.25 -5.77
CA GLN A 48 -1.92 -28.79 -6.69
C GLN A 48 -3.18 -28.33 -5.95
N LYS A 49 -3.66 -29.06 -4.94
CA LYS A 49 -4.83 -28.62 -4.13
C LYS A 49 -4.52 -27.37 -3.31
N PHE A 50 -3.30 -27.29 -2.78
CA PHE A 50 -2.79 -26.18 -1.98
C PHE A 50 -2.68 -24.90 -2.82
N TYR A 51 -2.11 -24.97 -4.02
CA TYR A 51 -2.06 -23.82 -4.94
C TYR A 51 -3.43 -23.46 -5.49
N ARG A 52 -4.25 -24.45 -5.87
CA ARG A 52 -5.63 -24.20 -6.32
C ARG A 52 -6.51 -23.53 -5.27
N SER A 53 -6.20 -23.67 -3.98
CA SER A 53 -6.91 -22.95 -2.93
C SER A 53 -6.79 -21.41 -3.07
N CYS A 54 -5.76 -20.95 -3.77
CA CYS A 54 -5.48 -19.54 -4.00
C CYS A 54 -5.90 -19.06 -5.41
N ASP A 55 -6.41 -19.94 -6.28
CA ASP A 55 -6.81 -19.57 -7.64
C ASP A 55 -7.91 -18.49 -7.65
N ASN A 56 -8.80 -18.51 -6.64
CA ASN A 56 -9.83 -17.48 -6.46
C ASN A 56 -9.27 -16.07 -6.30
N TRP A 57 -8.04 -15.92 -5.80
CA TRP A 57 -7.39 -14.62 -5.64
C TRP A 57 -6.95 -14.02 -6.98
N THR A 58 -6.86 -14.85 -8.02
CA THR A 58 -6.46 -14.44 -9.38
C THR A 58 -7.65 -14.24 -10.31
N LYS A 59 -8.88 -14.55 -9.85
CA LYS A 59 -10.12 -14.26 -10.57
C LYS A 59 -10.27 -12.74 -10.71
N GLY A 60 -10.45 -12.26 -11.94
CA GLY A 60 -10.44 -10.83 -12.30
C GLY A 60 -9.17 -10.34 -13.00
N VAL A 61 -8.10 -11.16 -12.99
CA VAL A 61 -6.78 -10.81 -13.56
C VAL A 61 -6.43 -11.71 -14.74
N GLN A 62 -6.79 -13.01 -14.66
CA GLN A 62 -6.42 -14.03 -15.65
C GLN A 62 -7.58 -14.91 -16.15
N SER A 63 -8.75 -14.86 -15.52
CA SER A 63 -9.90 -15.67 -15.92
C SER A 63 -11.03 -14.80 -16.42
N GLU A 64 -11.85 -15.36 -17.32
CA GLU A 64 -13.19 -14.85 -17.64
C GLU A 64 -13.90 -14.50 -16.34
N MET A 65 -14.01 -13.20 -16.05
CA MET A 65 -15.06 -12.76 -15.16
C MET A 65 -16.33 -13.12 -15.91
N LYS A 66 -17.12 -14.06 -15.40
CA LYS A 66 -18.46 -14.26 -15.91
C LYS A 66 -19.17 -12.92 -15.75
N THR A 67 -19.29 -12.18 -16.84
CA THR A 67 -20.22 -11.08 -17.01
C THR A 67 -21.61 -11.71 -16.96
N LEU A 68 -22.07 -12.05 -15.76
CA LEU A 68 -23.48 -12.22 -15.50
C LEU A 68 -24.08 -10.83 -15.68
N ALA A 69 -24.94 -10.69 -16.68
CA ALA A 69 -25.63 -9.45 -17.00
C ALA A 69 -26.20 -8.80 -15.72
N GLY A 70 -25.57 -7.72 -15.26
CA GLY A 70 -26.07 -6.88 -14.18
C GLY A 70 -25.42 -7.01 -12.81
N GLU A 71 -24.70 -8.09 -12.48
CA GLU A 71 -24.05 -8.23 -11.15
C GLU A 71 -22.72 -8.97 -11.25
N CYS A 72 -21.62 -8.24 -11.01
CA CYS A 72 -20.30 -8.85 -10.88
C CYS A 72 -20.11 -9.32 -9.43
N LEU A 73 -20.57 -10.53 -9.13
CA LEU A 73 -20.23 -11.20 -7.88
C LEU A 73 -18.79 -11.73 -7.97
N ILE A 74 -17.83 -10.92 -7.52
CA ILE A 74 -16.52 -11.46 -7.16
C ILE A 74 -16.74 -12.26 -5.88
N GLU A 75 -16.71 -13.58 -6.02
CA GLU A 75 -16.79 -14.48 -4.88
C GLU A 75 -15.72 -14.07 -3.86
N LYS A 76 -16.13 -13.93 -2.59
CA LYS A 76 -15.19 -13.67 -1.51
C LYS A 76 -14.04 -14.67 -1.64
N PRO A 77 -12.78 -14.21 -1.71
CA PRO A 77 -11.66 -15.11 -1.89
C PRO A 77 -11.70 -16.20 -0.81
N GLN A 78 -11.65 -17.45 -1.25
CA GLN A 78 -11.51 -18.57 -0.33
C GLN A 78 -10.16 -18.46 0.39
N MET A 79 -10.08 -19.05 1.59
CA MET A 79 -8.86 -19.08 2.37
C MET A 79 -7.74 -19.73 1.55
N CYS A 80 -6.70 -18.96 1.24
CA CYS A 80 -5.50 -19.47 0.60
C CYS A 80 -4.68 -20.19 1.67
N LEU A 81 -4.43 -21.49 1.47
CA LEU A 81 -3.71 -22.29 2.47
C LEU A 81 -2.28 -21.76 2.70
N LEU A 82 -1.69 -21.01 1.77
CA LEU A 82 -0.43 -20.30 1.98
C LEU A 82 -0.52 -19.30 3.13
N ASP A 83 -1.63 -18.57 3.28
CA ASP A 83 -1.78 -17.56 4.34
C ASP A 83 -1.88 -18.19 5.73
N THR A 84 -2.23 -19.47 5.82
CA THR A 84 -2.20 -20.18 7.12
C THR A 84 -0.78 -20.32 7.65
N PHE A 85 0.24 -20.24 6.80
CA PHE A 85 1.64 -20.18 7.20
C PHE A 85 2.06 -18.80 7.70
N ASP A 86 1.38 -17.71 7.31
CA ASP A 86 1.68 -16.38 7.85
C ASP A 86 1.53 -16.37 9.37
N LEU A 87 0.51 -17.04 9.91
CA LEU A 87 0.30 -17.17 11.36
C LEU A 87 1.41 -17.97 12.05
N LEU A 88 2.07 -18.89 11.34
CA LEU A 88 3.22 -19.63 11.87
C LEU A 88 4.50 -18.78 11.86
N MET A 89 4.55 -17.71 11.07
CA MET A 89 5.66 -16.77 10.94
C MET A 89 5.37 -15.42 11.61
N ASP A 90 4.43 -15.41 12.55
CA ASP A 90 4.06 -14.21 13.29
C ASP A 90 5.07 -13.93 14.41
N PHE A 91 6.14 -13.21 14.05
CA PHE A 91 7.19 -12.79 15.00
C PHE A 91 6.85 -11.50 15.73
N SER A 92 5.65 -10.95 15.48
CA SER A 92 5.28 -9.60 15.88
C SER A 92 4.77 -9.47 17.33
N ILE A 93 5.04 -10.47 18.19
CA ILE A 93 4.49 -10.59 19.56
C ILE A 93 5.11 -9.59 20.57
N SER A 94 5.89 -8.61 20.13
CA SER A 94 6.48 -7.62 21.02
C SER A 94 5.45 -6.58 21.53
N ASP A 95 5.66 -6.14 22.77
CA ASP A 95 4.92 -5.06 23.42
C ASP A 95 5.74 -3.78 23.30
N CYS A 96 5.26 -2.80 22.55
CA CYS A 96 6.01 -1.56 22.32
C CYS A 96 6.30 -0.79 23.61
N SER A 97 5.48 -0.96 24.66
CA SER A 97 5.71 -0.30 25.96
C SER A 97 6.96 -0.83 26.69
N LYS A 98 7.51 -1.97 26.23
CA LYS A 98 8.68 -2.64 26.81
C LYS A 98 9.89 -2.64 25.87
N SER A 99 9.79 -2.03 24.69
CA SER A 99 10.90 -1.97 23.75
C SER A 99 12.06 -1.20 24.38
N ALA A 100 13.20 -1.89 24.57
CA ALA A 100 14.39 -1.29 25.15
C ALA A 100 15.02 -0.30 24.16
N TYR A 101 15.29 0.91 24.63
CA TYR A 101 16.01 1.92 23.85
C TYR A 101 17.51 1.65 23.90
N LEU A 102 18.21 2.18 22.91
CA LEU A 102 19.67 2.20 22.86
C LEU A 102 20.10 3.57 23.37
N PRO A 103 20.57 3.74 24.62
CA PRO A 103 20.95 5.06 25.13
C PRO A 103 21.98 5.78 24.26
N ASN A 104 22.85 4.99 23.62
CA ASN A 104 23.87 5.49 22.68
C ASN A 104 23.31 5.94 21.33
N ALA A 105 22.05 5.63 20.99
CA ALA A 105 21.46 6.12 19.75
C ALA A 105 21.15 7.62 19.82
N PHE A 106 20.88 8.17 21.02
CA PHE A 106 20.75 9.62 21.19
C PHE A 106 22.03 10.39 20.88
N SER A 107 23.21 9.79 21.07
CA SER A 107 24.48 10.45 20.73
C SER A 107 24.70 10.63 19.23
N LYS A 108 23.84 10.01 18.38
CA LYS A 108 23.83 10.27 16.94
C LYS A 108 23.18 11.61 16.59
N TYR A 109 22.39 12.18 17.51
CA TYR A 109 21.98 13.57 17.41
C TYR A 109 23.15 14.45 17.87
N ASN A 110 23.52 15.45 17.07
CA ASN A 110 24.63 16.37 17.36
C ASN A 110 24.26 17.40 18.46
N THR A 111 23.58 16.97 19.51
CA THR A 111 23.13 17.81 20.63
C THR A 111 23.02 16.99 21.91
N GLN A 112 23.25 17.64 23.06
CA GLN A 112 23.10 17.07 24.41
C GLN A 112 21.90 17.67 25.16
N LYS A 113 21.05 18.41 24.44
CA LYS A 113 19.88 19.09 25.01
C LYS A 113 18.77 18.06 25.33
N PRO A 114 17.97 18.30 26.39
CA PRO A 114 16.94 17.35 26.81
C PRO A 114 15.78 17.23 25.82
N PHE A 115 15.57 18.23 24.97
CA PHE A 115 14.56 18.22 23.92
C PHE A 115 15.23 18.36 22.57
N ILE A 116 14.92 17.46 21.64
CA ILE A 116 15.47 17.44 20.29
C ILE A 116 14.33 17.66 19.31
N ALA A 117 14.27 18.84 18.71
CA ALA A 117 13.37 19.08 17.60
C ALA A 117 13.88 18.37 16.35
N LEU A 118 13.01 17.58 15.74
CA LEU A 118 13.30 16.93 14.48
C LEU A 118 13.21 17.93 13.34
N HIS A 119 14.07 17.76 12.33
CA HIS A 119 14.09 18.64 11.17
C HIS A 119 12.77 18.58 10.41
N ASP A 120 12.30 19.75 10.00
CA ASP A 120 11.17 19.91 9.09
C ASP A 120 11.61 19.71 7.63
N SER A 121 11.14 18.62 7.00
CA SER A 121 11.49 18.30 5.62
C SER A 121 11.00 19.33 4.59
N ARG A 122 10.06 20.21 4.97
CA ARG A 122 9.57 21.32 4.12
C ARG A 122 10.65 22.35 3.81
N ASP A 123 11.68 22.45 4.65
CA ASP A 123 12.78 23.41 4.49
C ASP A 123 13.83 22.97 3.45
N ILE A 124 13.71 21.74 2.93
CA ILE A 124 14.62 21.21 1.92
C ILE A 124 14.26 21.81 0.56
N ARG A 125 14.92 22.92 0.21
CA ARG A 125 14.74 23.62 -1.09
C ARG A 125 15.89 23.37 -2.07
N ASN A 126 17.07 23.04 -1.55
CA ASN A 126 18.25 22.86 -2.40
C ASN A 126 18.18 21.51 -3.12
N ARG A 127 18.38 21.55 -4.44
CA ARG A 127 18.47 20.37 -5.29
C ARG A 127 19.49 19.35 -4.75
N SER A 128 20.68 19.77 -4.30
CA SER A 128 21.68 18.84 -3.76
C SER A 128 21.16 18.06 -2.54
N GLU A 129 20.37 18.71 -1.69
CA GLU A 129 19.78 18.07 -0.52
C GLU A 129 18.65 17.13 -0.93
N LEU A 130 17.83 17.51 -1.92
CA LEU A 130 16.82 16.62 -2.52
C LEU A 130 17.41 15.33 -3.10
N TRP A 131 18.73 15.28 -3.34
CA TRP A 131 19.46 14.09 -3.77
C TRP A 131 20.10 13.29 -2.64
N SER A 132 20.41 13.93 -1.50
CA SER A 132 20.97 13.24 -0.33
C SER A 132 19.92 12.40 0.38
N SER A 133 20.33 11.39 1.16
CA SER A 133 19.38 10.64 1.99
C SER A 133 18.62 11.59 2.93
N ILE A 134 17.30 11.43 3.05
CA ILE A 134 16.53 12.21 4.04
C ILE A 134 17.05 11.96 5.45
N TYR A 135 17.58 10.76 5.73
CA TYR A 135 18.20 10.44 7.00
C TYR A 135 19.32 11.44 7.31
N ASP A 136 20.24 11.64 6.37
CA ASP A 136 21.41 12.50 6.57
C ASP A 136 20.97 13.95 6.81
N VAL A 137 20.00 14.44 6.03
CA VAL A 137 19.48 15.80 6.21
C VAL A 137 18.76 15.94 7.55
N ALA A 138 17.89 14.98 7.89
CA ALA A 138 17.11 15.00 9.13
C ALA A 138 18.01 14.96 10.37
N MET A 139 19.02 14.10 10.39
CA MET A 139 19.93 13.93 11.52
C MET A 139 20.90 15.11 11.68
N ASN A 140 21.37 15.70 10.58
CA ASN A 140 22.31 16.83 10.65
C ASN A 140 21.64 18.18 10.95
N ARG A 141 20.30 18.26 10.87
CA ARG A 141 19.53 19.50 11.07
C ARG A 141 18.63 19.49 12.30
N VAL A 142 18.75 18.50 13.16
CA VAL A 142 18.05 18.55 14.46
C VAL A 142 18.51 19.74 15.28
N GLN A 143 17.61 20.25 16.12
CA GLN A 143 17.90 21.38 17.00
C GLN A 143 17.64 20.97 18.45
N GLY A 144 18.56 21.33 19.34
CA GLY A 144 18.41 21.06 20.76
C GLY A 144 17.82 22.25 21.52
N TYR A 145 16.91 21.98 22.45
CA TYR A 145 16.22 22.96 23.27
C TYR A 145 16.29 22.60 24.76
N ASP A 146 16.30 23.61 25.62
CA ASP A 146 16.31 23.40 27.08
C ASP A 146 14.92 23.08 27.64
N THR A 147 13.85 23.51 26.96
CA THR A 147 12.46 23.26 27.36
C THR A 147 11.59 22.78 26.20
N LEU A 148 10.57 21.96 26.51
CA LEU A 148 9.60 21.49 25.52
C LEU A 148 8.79 22.64 24.91
N GLU A 149 8.41 23.63 25.72
CA GLU A 149 7.59 24.77 25.28
C GLU A 149 8.30 25.62 24.22
N GLU A 150 9.61 25.85 24.40
CA GLU A 150 10.43 26.54 23.41
C GLU A 150 10.53 25.73 22.10
N ALA A 151 10.78 24.42 22.21
CA ALA A 151 10.89 23.54 21.05
C ALA A 151 9.58 23.50 20.23
N GLN A 152 8.44 23.35 20.91
CA GLN A 152 7.11 23.25 20.27
C GLN A 152 6.58 24.58 19.72
N LYS A 153 7.26 25.70 19.98
CA LYS A 153 6.91 26.99 19.36
C LYS A 153 7.19 27.03 17.87
N TYR A 154 8.22 26.28 17.43
CA TYR A 154 8.72 26.33 16.06
C TYR A 154 8.74 24.97 15.36
N ASN A 155 8.57 23.87 16.10
CA ASN A 155 8.74 22.52 15.58
C ASN A 155 7.51 21.66 15.88
N GLU A 156 7.06 20.91 14.88
CA GLU A 156 5.88 20.04 15.01
C GLU A 156 6.21 18.68 15.64
N ALA A 157 7.50 18.32 15.71
CA ALA A 157 7.99 17.06 16.22
C ALA A 157 9.19 17.28 17.15
N VAL A 158 9.04 16.90 18.42
CA VAL A 158 10.07 17.10 19.45
C VAL A 158 10.25 15.82 20.27
N ILE A 159 11.46 15.31 20.34
CA ILE A 159 11.82 14.19 21.20
C ILE A 159 12.16 14.73 22.59
N ASP A 160 11.49 14.22 23.62
CA ASP A 160 11.89 14.34 25.02
C ASP A 160 12.82 13.17 25.35
N VAL A 161 14.11 13.46 25.44
CA VAL A 161 15.18 12.45 25.64
C VAL A 161 15.05 11.79 27.01
N LYS A 162 14.64 12.56 28.03
CA LYS A 162 14.57 12.07 29.42
C LYS A 162 13.40 11.11 29.61
N ASN A 163 12.26 11.42 29.00
CA ASN A 163 11.05 10.61 29.12
C ASN A 163 10.84 9.66 27.93
N GLU A 164 11.79 9.61 27.00
CA GLU A 164 11.78 8.73 25.83
C GLU A 164 10.47 8.84 25.05
N LYS A 165 10.07 10.08 24.74
CA LYS A 165 8.76 10.40 24.17
C LYS A 165 8.87 11.32 22.96
N LEU A 166 8.18 10.99 21.88
CA LEU A 166 7.97 11.91 20.77
C LEU A 166 6.70 12.73 20.99
N HIS A 167 6.85 14.04 21.12
CA HIS A 167 5.77 15.02 21.16
C HIS A 167 5.49 15.49 19.75
N GLN A 168 4.22 15.40 19.33
CA GLN A 168 3.75 15.90 18.05
C GLN A 168 2.68 16.95 18.27
N LYS A 169 2.71 18.01 17.45
CA LYS A 169 1.67 19.03 17.42
C LYS A 169 1.75 19.81 16.12
N ILE A 170 0.65 19.86 15.37
CA ILE A 170 0.55 20.73 14.20
C ILE A 170 0.49 22.19 14.65
N ILE A 171 1.34 23.03 14.07
CA ILE A 171 1.36 24.47 14.36
C ILE A 171 0.50 25.15 13.30
N ARG A 172 -0.66 25.67 13.69
CA ARG A 172 -1.55 26.40 12.78
C ARG A 172 -0.84 27.61 12.17
N ASN A 173 -0.90 27.73 10.85
CA ASN A 173 -0.33 28.84 10.11
C ASN A 173 -1.46 29.69 9.48
N GLU A 174 -1.78 30.84 10.08
CA GLU A 174 -2.85 31.72 9.56
C GLU A 174 -2.50 32.34 8.21
N SER A 175 -1.24 32.67 7.93
CA SER A 175 -0.84 33.20 6.62
C SER A 175 -1.06 32.17 5.50
N LEU A 176 -0.82 30.89 5.78
CA LEU A 176 -1.14 29.79 4.87
C LEU A 176 -2.66 29.68 4.66
N VAL A 177 -3.46 29.79 5.72
CA VAL A 177 -4.93 29.74 5.63
C VAL A 177 -5.44 30.86 4.71
N GLU A 178 -4.96 32.09 4.91
CA GLU A 178 -5.31 33.23 4.07
C GLU A 178 -4.90 33.02 2.60
N GLU A 179 -3.67 32.55 2.35
CA GLU A 179 -3.17 32.23 1.02
C GLU A 179 -4.06 31.19 0.31
N ARG A 180 -4.40 30.10 1.01
CA ARG A 180 -5.20 29.00 0.44
C ARG A 180 -6.64 29.43 0.17
N GLN A 181 -7.20 30.30 1.01
CA GLN A 181 -8.51 30.91 0.77
C GLN A 181 -8.52 31.82 -0.47
N GLN A 182 -7.46 32.59 -0.71
CA GLN A 182 -7.34 33.43 -1.90
C GLN A 182 -7.16 32.61 -3.18
N ASN A 183 -6.46 31.48 -3.09
CA ASN A 183 -6.25 30.56 -4.22
C ASN A 183 -7.48 29.70 -4.54
N PHE A 184 -8.55 29.75 -3.74
CA PHE A 184 -9.75 28.97 -3.98
C PHE A 184 -10.47 29.44 -5.26
N LYS A 185 -10.32 28.68 -6.34
CA LYS A 185 -10.93 28.97 -7.64
C LYS A 185 -12.34 28.41 -7.76
N ARG A 186 -12.56 27.16 -7.31
CA ARG A 186 -13.81 26.43 -7.51
C ARG A 186 -13.99 25.33 -6.46
N ALA A 187 -15.25 25.09 -6.10
CA ALA A 187 -15.62 23.93 -5.28
C ALA A 187 -15.44 22.62 -6.07
N GLY A 188 -14.63 21.72 -5.50
CA GLY A 188 -14.45 20.35 -5.98
C GLY A 188 -15.62 19.44 -5.59
N ALA A 189 -15.39 18.13 -5.66
CA ALA A 189 -16.35 17.11 -5.26
C ALA A 189 -16.62 17.13 -3.74
N ASN A 190 -15.58 17.36 -2.93
CA ASN A 190 -15.71 17.43 -1.48
C ASN A 190 -14.79 18.50 -0.84
N LYS A 191 -14.91 18.73 0.47
CA LYS A 191 -14.06 19.67 1.21
C LYS A 191 -12.74 19.05 1.65
N ASN A 192 -12.79 17.80 2.10
CA ASN A 192 -11.64 17.10 2.64
C ASN A 192 -11.36 15.82 1.87
N MET A 193 -10.09 15.46 1.73
CA MET A 193 -9.67 14.13 1.28
C MET A 193 -8.69 13.54 2.29
N ILE A 194 -8.88 12.27 2.62
CA ILE A 194 -7.91 11.45 3.35
C ILE A 194 -7.48 10.33 2.43
N VAL A 195 -6.18 10.23 2.18
CA VAL A 195 -5.55 9.13 1.45
C VAL A 195 -4.81 8.27 2.47
N ILE A 196 -5.31 7.05 2.66
CA ILE A 196 -4.65 5.99 3.40
C ILE A 196 -3.90 5.15 2.37
N TYR A 197 -2.58 5.21 2.42
CA TYR A 197 -1.70 4.44 1.55
C TYR A 197 -0.95 3.41 2.40
N ILE A 198 -1.05 2.12 2.06
CA ILE A 198 -0.32 1.05 2.74
C ILE A 198 0.51 0.33 1.69
N ASP A 199 1.82 0.41 1.84
CA ASP A 199 2.78 -0.14 0.88
C ASP A 199 2.68 -1.67 0.80
N ALA A 200 2.74 -2.18 -0.43
CA ALA A 200 2.73 -3.60 -0.77
C ALA A 200 1.48 -4.37 -0.36
N LEU A 201 0.38 -3.70 0.00
CA LEU A 201 -0.84 -4.34 0.46
C LEU A 201 -1.66 -4.87 -0.72
N SER A 202 -1.69 -6.19 -0.88
CA SER A 202 -2.57 -6.82 -1.85
C SER A 202 -4.03 -6.76 -1.39
N ARG A 203 -4.94 -6.61 -2.34
CA ARG A 203 -6.38 -6.54 -2.06
C ARG A 203 -6.92 -7.72 -1.25
N PRO A 204 -6.62 -9.00 -1.58
CA PRO A 204 -7.10 -10.11 -0.76
C PRO A 204 -6.59 -10.06 0.68
N ARG A 205 -5.35 -9.57 0.88
CA ARG A 205 -4.75 -9.46 2.21
C ARG A 205 -5.31 -8.30 3.02
N ALA A 206 -5.70 -7.19 2.39
CA ALA A 206 -6.48 -6.16 3.06
C ALA A 206 -7.77 -6.74 3.65
N HIS A 207 -8.52 -7.51 2.86
CA HIS A 207 -9.76 -8.15 3.33
C HIS A 207 -9.56 -9.17 4.45
N LEU A 208 -8.40 -9.83 4.48
CA LEU A 208 -8.06 -10.83 5.48
C LEU A 208 -7.49 -10.23 6.77
N LYS A 209 -6.56 -9.29 6.66
CA LYS A 209 -5.72 -8.78 7.75
C LYS A 209 -6.24 -7.48 8.38
N LEU A 210 -7.13 -6.77 7.69
CA LEU A 210 -7.75 -5.53 8.16
C LEU A 210 -9.29 -5.62 8.25
N PRO A 211 -9.85 -6.64 8.92
CA PRO A 211 -11.30 -6.88 8.90
C PRO A 211 -12.13 -5.73 9.48
N LYS A 212 -11.62 -4.99 10.47
CA LYS A 212 -12.37 -3.87 11.08
C LYS A 212 -12.36 -2.64 10.18
N THR A 213 -11.24 -2.38 9.51
CA THR A 213 -11.11 -1.36 8.48
C THR A 213 -12.03 -1.67 7.31
N MET A 214 -12.07 -2.93 6.85
CA MET A 214 -13.02 -3.34 5.81
C MET A 214 -14.48 -3.22 6.26
N GLN A 215 -14.76 -3.52 7.52
CA GLN A 215 -16.10 -3.35 8.08
C GLN A 215 -16.53 -1.87 8.04
N TYR A 216 -15.63 -0.94 8.37
CA TYR A 216 -15.91 0.50 8.23
C TYR A 216 -16.33 0.86 6.80
N PHE A 217 -15.62 0.39 5.77
CA PHE A 217 -15.95 0.67 4.37
C PHE A 217 -17.30 0.06 3.96
N LYS A 218 -17.62 -1.15 4.43
CA LYS A 218 -18.92 -1.81 4.16
C LYS A 218 -20.10 -1.07 4.79
N GLU A 219 -19.87 -0.35 5.88
CA GLU A 219 -20.89 0.44 6.57
C GLU A 219 -21.12 1.81 5.92
N GLN A 220 -20.27 2.23 4.98
CA GLN A 220 -20.46 3.48 4.24
C GLN A 220 -21.58 3.35 3.20
N LYS A 221 -22.36 4.41 3.01
CA LYS A 221 -23.42 4.46 2.01
C LYS A 221 -22.89 4.46 0.58
N GLU A 222 -21.76 5.14 0.38
CA GLU A 222 -21.09 5.30 -0.91
C GLU A 222 -19.69 4.73 -0.79
N VAL A 223 -19.49 3.53 -1.33
CA VAL A 223 -18.20 2.84 -1.37
C VAL A 223 -18.00 2.20 -2.75
N TYR A 224 -16.80 2.35 -3.28
CA TYR A 224 -16.40 1.85 -4.59
C TYR A 224 -15.07 1.10 -4.44
N GLU A 225 -15.07 -0.19 -4.71
CA GLU A 225 -13.85 -1.02 -4.71
C GLU A 225 -13.46 -1.35 -6.15
N PHE A 226 -12.24 -1.02 -6.54
CA PHE A 226 -11.77 -1.21 -7.92
C PHE A 226 -11.09 -2.56 -8.05
N PHE A 227 -11.85 -3.54 -8.54
CA PHE A 227 -11.44 -4.93 -8.56
C PHE A 227 -10.46 -5.29 -9.68
N LYS A 228 -10.26 -4.42 -10.65
CA LYS A 228 -9.15 -4.50 -11.62
C LYS A 228 -8.20 -3.32 -11.50
N TYR A 229 -8.06 -2.78 -10.29
CA TYR A 229 -6.95 -1.88 -10.01
C TYR A 229 -5.64 -2.67 -10.05
N SER A 230 -4.77 -2.29 -10.99
CA SER A 230 -3.50 -2.95 -11.29
C SER A 230 -2.34 -2.02 -11.00
N SER A 231 -1.23 -2.61 -10.57
CA SER A 231 0.04 -1.90 -10.59
C SER A 231 0.64 -1.88 -11.99
N LEU A 232 1.47 -0.87 -12.26
CA LEU A 232 2.30 -0.78 -13.46
C LEU A 232 3.44 -1.81 -13.40
N VAL A 233 4.06 -1.87 -12.24
CA VAL A 233 5.20 -2.73 -11.91
C VAL A 233 5.03 -3.29 -10.50
N ALA A 234 5.96 -4.14 -10.09
CA ALA A 234 5.97 -4.76 -8.76
C ALA A 234 6.71 -3.95 -7.67
N PHE A 235 7.06 -2.70 -7.95
CA PHE A 235 7.88 -1.83 -7.09
C PHE A 235 7.21 -0.47 -6.91
N THR A 236 7.47 0.17 -5.78
CA THR A 236 6.84 1.45 -5.41
C THR A 236 7.11 2.55 -6.43
N ASP A 237 8.32 2.61 -6.98
CA ASP A 237 8.82 3.80 -7.66
C ASP A 237 7.99 4.25 -8.87
N ASP A 238 7.80 3.38 -9.86
CA ASP A 238 7.05 3.73 -11.06
C ASP A 238 5.56 3.92 -10.77
N ASN A 239 5.02 3.13 -9.84
CA ASN A 239 3.62 3.27 -9.41
C ASN A 239 3.39 4.63 -8.76
N ALA A 240 4.31 5.06 -7.90
CA ALA A 240 4.23 6.34 -7.21
C ALA A 240 4.44 7.54 -8.11
N GLN A 241 5.32 7.44 -9.10
CA GLN A 241 5.44 8.43 -10.16
C GLN A 241 4.13 8.58 -10.93
N ALA A 242 3.49 7.46 -11.28
CA ALA A 242 2.24 7.49 -12.02
C ALA A 242 1.09 8.12 -11.22
N PHE A 243 0.92 7.82 -9.93
CA PHE A 243 -0.14 8.46 -9.15
C PHE A 243 0.21 9.88 -8.69
N SER A 244 1.49 10.20 -8.46
CA SER A 244 1.89 11.52 -7.95
C SER A 244 2.05 12.56 -9.05
N TYR A 245 2.42 12.16 -10.26
CA TYR A 245 2.74 13.06 -11.37
C TYR A 245 1.97 12.76 -12.67
N GLY A 246 1.26 11.63 -12.75
CA GLY A 246 0.55 11.22 -13.96
C GLY A 246 1.47 10.73 -15.08
N ILE A 247 2.67 10.25 -14.73
CA ILE A 247 3.68 9.75 -15.65
C ILE A 247 3.34 8.33 -16.10
N ASP A 248 3.53 8.04 -17.39
CA ASP A 248 3.43 6.69 -17.97
C ASP A 248 4.78 5.95 -17.93
N PHE A 249 4.73 4.63 -18.06
CA PHE A 249 5.90 3.75 -18.03
C PHE A 249 6.95 4.06 -19.13
N ASP A 250 6.52 4.51 -20.30
CA ASP A 250 7.40 4.71 -21.46
C ASP A 250 8.23 6.01 -21.40
N HIS A 251 7.92 6.94 -20.49
CA HIS A 251 8.61 8.24 -20.32
C HIS A 251 8.90 9.01 -21.62
N SER A 252 8.16 8.75 -22.70
CA SER A 252 8.59 9.09 -24.06
C SER A 252 8.51 10.59 -24.37
N ASP A 253 7.75 11.35 -23.58
CA ASP A 253 7.69 12.81 -23.69
C ASP A 253 8.69 13.50 -22.77
N GLN A 254 9.95 13.54 -23.21
CA GLN A 254 11.04 14.22 -22.49
C GLN A 254 10.88 15.75 -22.43
N ASN A 255 9.97 16.34 -23.21
CA ASN A 255 9.76 17.78 -23.25
C ASN A 255 8.68 18.26 -22.26
N LYS A 256 7.98 17.34 -21.61
CA LYS A 256 6.87 17.66 -20.72
C LYS A 256 7.32 17.74 -19.27
N THR A 257 7.06 18.88 -18.65
CA THR A 257 7.21 19.03 -17.20
C THR A 257 5.93 18.56 -16.50
N TYR A 258 6.03 17.54 -15.66
CA TYR A 258 4.91 16.98 -14.90
C TYR A 258 4.75 17.70 -13.55
N GLN A 259 3.53 18.17 -13.27
CA GLN A 259 3.16 18.80 -12.01
C GLN A 259 2.80 17.73 -10.96
N SER A 260 3.35 17.85 -9.76
CA SER A 260 2.99 16.98 -8.64
C SER A 260 1.53 17.19 -8.21
N ILE A 261 0.89 16.15 -7.71
CA ILE A 261 -0.48 16.27 -7.21
C ILE A 261 -0.56 17.21 -6.00
N SER A 262 0.49 17.27 -5.17
CA SER A 262 0.59 18.21 -4.05
C SER A 262 0.55 19.66 -4.54
N ALA A 263 1.39 20.01 -5.52
CA ALA A 263 1.39 21.36 -6.10
C ALA A 263 0.02 21.70 -6.70
N PHE A 264 -0.58 20.75 -7.43
CA PHE A 264 -1.91 20.93 -8.00
C PHE A 264 -2.98 21.22 -6.93
N PHE A 265 -3.02 20.46 -5.83
CA PHE A 265 -3.97 20.70 -4.74
C PHE A 265 -3.77 22.08 -4.08
N LYS A 266 -2.53 22.50 -3.86
CA LYS A 266 -2.22 23.84 -3.32
C LYS A 266 -2.73 24.96 -4.21
N GLU A 267 -2.57 24.83 -5.53
CA GLU A 267 -3.10 25.77 -6.53
C GLU A 267 -4.64 25.84 -6.56
N GLN A 268 -5.32 24.81 -6.04
CA GLN A 268 -6.77 24.79 -5.85
C GLN A 268 -7.21 25.27 -4.44
N GLY A 269 -6.26 25.73 -3.61
CA GLY A 269 -6.54 26.27 -2.27
C GLY A 269 -6.73 25.20 -1.18
N TYR A 270 -6.17 24.00 -1.34
CA TYR A 270 -6.18 22.98 -0.28
C TYR A 270 -4.93 23.09 0.59
N ILE A 271 -5.09 22.94 1.90
CA ILE A 271 -3.99 22.72 2.84
C ILE A 271 -3.61 21.24 2.81
N ILE A 272 -2.32 20.92 2.67
CA ILE A 272 -1.86 19.54 2.53
C ILE A 272 -1.09 19.09 3.77
N GLY A 273 -1.49 17.95 4.34
CA GLY A 273 -0.75 17.24 5.37
C GLY A 273 -0.20 15.92 4.84
N LYS A 274 1.03 15.56 5.20
CA LYS A 274 1.63 14.26 4.87
C LYS A 274 2.38 13.69 6.06
N SER A 275 2.14 12.42 6.39
CA SER A 275 2.95 11.70 7.37
C SER A 275 3.19 10.26 6.95
N GLN A 276 4.36 9.73 7.31
CA GLN A 276 4.72 8.34 7.06
C GLN A 276 5.71 7.80 8.07
N ASN A 277 5.69 6.49 8.28
CA ASN A 277 6.62 5.79 9.17
C ASN A 277 7.77 5.10 8.42
N GLN A 278 8.18 5.67 7.29
CA GLN A 278 9.38 5.31 6.53
C GLN A 278 10.29 6.54 6.40
N CYS A 279 11.60 6.35 6.60
CA CYS A 279 12.59 7.41 6.44
C CYS A 279 12.87 7.67 4.95
N ASP A 280 11.87 8.22 4.26
CA ASP A 280 11.97 8.67 2.88
C ASP A 280 11.22 10.02 2.73
N ARG A 281 11.53 10.79 1.69
CA ARG A 281 10.75 11.97 1.28
C ARG A 281 9.77 11.60 0.19
N PHE A 282 10.31 10.89 -0.79
CA PHE A 282 9.59 10.42 -1.93
C PHE A 282 9.05 9.04 -1.61
N TYR A 283 8.17 8.55 -2.45
CA TYR A 283 7.93 7.12 -2.48
C TYR A 283 9.03 6.40 -3.29
N TYR A 284 10.06 7.11 -3.79
CA TYR A 284 10.96 6.59 -4.83
C TYR A 284 12.30 7.29 -4.98
N GLN A 285 13.30 6.56 -5.48
CA GLN A 285 14.63 7.11 -5.78
C GLN A 285 14.62 7.84 -7.13
N MET A 286 14.78 9.16 -7.11
CA MET A 286 14.48 10.03 -8.24
C MET A 286 15.58 10.15 -9.33
N ASN A 287 16.31 9.08 -9.66
CA ASN A 287 17.59 9.24 -10.39
C ASN A 287 17.46 9.61 -11.89
N GLU A 288 16.46 9.15 -12.63
CA GLU A 288 16.41 9.33 -14.10
C GLU A 288 15.28 10.25 -14.62
N THR A 289 14.16 10.36 -13.90
CA THR A 289 12.97 11.09 -14.36
C THR A 289 12.90 12.55 -13.91
N GLN A 290 13.94 13.05 -13.23
CA GLN A 290 13.91 14.36 -12.59
C GLN A 290 13.90 15.56 -13.53
N GLU A 291 14.47 15.46 -14.72
CA GLU A 291 14.37 16.54 -15.72
C GLU A 291 12.92 16.72 -16.20
N LEU A 292 12.10 15.69 -16.02
CA LEU A 292 10.72 15.66 -16.49
C LEU A 292 9.73 16.16 -15.45
N VAL A 293 10.09 16.25 -14.16
CA VAL A 293 9.14 16.66 -13.11
C VAL A 293 9.41 18.08 -12.63
N GLN A 294 8.34 18.79 -12.25
CA GLN A 294 8.50 20.06 -11.54
C GLN A 294 9.31 19.83 -10.25
N PRO A 295 10.05 20.85 -9.77
CA PRO A 295 10.73 20.76 -8.49
C PRO A 295 9.79 20.27 -7.38
N TYR A 296 10.32 19.43 -6.49
CA TYR A 296 9.56 18.90 -5.37
C TYR A 296 8.85 20.01 -4.59
N ASP A 297 7.53 19.91 -4.52
CA ASP A 297 6.70 20.78 -3.69
C ASP A 297 6.20 19.97 -2.48
N PRO A 298 6.84 20.14 -1.30
CA PRO A 298 6.48 19.39 -0.08
C PRO A 298 5.04 19.68 0.33
N ALA A 299 4.43 18.83 1.15
CA ALA A 299 3.14 19.18 1.76
C ALA A 299 3.26 20.44 2.64
N ASP A 300 2.13 21.09 2.93
CA ASP A 300 2.13 22.27 3.81
C ASP A 300 2.52 21.90 5.24
N HIS A 301 2.25 20.65 5.66
CA HIS A 301 2.71 20.05 6.90
C HIS A 301 3.26 18.64 6.62
N GLU A 302 4.47 18.35 7.11
CA GLU A 302 5.13 17.06 6.90
C GLU A 302 5.65 16.48 8.22
N MET A 303 5.35 15.20 8.45
CA MET A 303 5.86 14.43 9.58
C MET A 303 6.50 13.15 9.06
N LEU A 304 7.73 13.29 8.55
CA LEU A 304 8.53 12.22 7.94
C LEU A 304 9.78 11.92 8.79
N SER A 305 10.42 12.96 9.33
CA SER A 305 11.73 12.88 9.98
C SER A 305 11.78 11.99 11.23
N PHE A 306 10.64 11.75 11.91
CA PHE A 306 10.62 10.82 13.04
C PHE A 306 10.92 9.39 12.62
N ALA A 307 10.61 9.02 11.38
CA ALA A 307 10.94 7.71 10.85
C ALA A 307 12.45 7.54 10.62
N CYS A 308 13.22 8.64 10.62
CA CYS A 308 14.68 8.64 10.53
C CYS A 308 15.38 8.55 11.88
N ASP A 309 14.63 8.44 12.98
CA ASP A 309 15.18 8.28 14.32
C ASP A 309 16.08 7.04 14.40
N PRO A 310 17.31 7.12 14.93
CA PRO A 310 18.25 6.00 14.97
C PRO A 310 17.82 4.85 15.88
N HIS A 311 16.81 5.04 16.74
CA HIS A 311 16.18 3.94 17.48
C HIS A 311 15.28 3.08 16.59
N TYR A 312 14.84 3.62 15.45
CA TYR A 312 13.96 2.95 14.51
C TYR A 312 14.71 2.64 13.20
N HIS A 313 15.38 3.61 12.58
CA HIS A 313 16.10 3.45 11.32
C HIS A 313 17.60 3.29 11.52
N GLN A 314 18.17 2.17 11.10
CA GLN A 314 19.60 1.90 11.18
C GLN A 314 20.26 2.05 9.81
N ILE A 315 21.08 3.10 9.61
CA ILE A 315 21.80 3.32 8.33
C ILE A 315 22.59 2.10 7.87
N ASP A 316 23.25 1.40 8.80
CA ASP A 316 24.13 0.29 8.42
C ASP A 316 23.32 -0.90 7.88
N PHE A 317 22.03 -0.97 8.21
CA PHE A 317 21.12 -2.05 7.83
C PHE A 317 19.69 -1.50 7.63
N PRO A 318 19.44 -0.64 6.62
CA PRO A 318 18.17 0.05 6.46
C PRO A 318 17.03 -0.93 6.12
N ASP A 319 17.39 -2.04 5.47
CA ASP A 319 16.48 -3.12 5.03
C ASP A 319 16.48 -4.33 5.98
N PHE A 320 16.93 -4.15 7.23
CA PHE A 320 17.04 -5.28 8.15
C PHE A 320 15.66 -5.77 8.60
N ALA A 321 15.42 -7.06 8.46
CA ALA A 321 14.13 -7.66 8.82
C ALA A 321 13.83 -7.63 10.34
N TYR A 322 14.75 -7.22 11.21
CA TYR A 322 14.56 -7.23 12.67
C TYR A 322 14.26 -5.86 13.27
N ILE A 323 14.63 -4.76 12.60
CA ILE A 323 14.45 -3.40 13.11
C ILE A 323 14.14 -2.44 11.96
N GLY A 324 13.36 -1.40 12.24
CA GLY A 324 13.07 -0.37 11.27
C GLY A 324 11.89 -0.66 10.35
N PRO A 325 11.81 0.05 9.22
CA PRO A 325 10.62 0.08 8.38
C PRO A 325 10.28 -1.27 7.75
N TYR A 326 11.25 -2.16 7.56
CA TYR A 326 11.05 -3.48 6.95
C TYR A 326 11.01 -4.62 7.98
N SER A 327 10.94 -4.28 9.27
CA SER A 327 10.94 -5.28 10.35
C SER A 327 9.71 -6.18 10.30
N MET A 328 9.91 -7.49 10.44
CA MET A 328 8.85 -8.48 10.67
C MET A 328 8.40 -8.53 12.14
N PHE A 329 9.09 -7.80 13.02
CA PHE A 329 8.66 -7.57 14.39
C PHE A 329 7.81 -6.31 14.45
N ARG A 330 7.08 -6.15 15.55
CA ARG A 330 6.28 -4.94 15.76
C ARG A 330 7.20 -3.71 15.73
N LYS A 331 6.84 -2.74 14.89
CA LYS A 331 7.62 -1.53 14.62
C LYS A 331 7.32 -0.52 15.73
N CYS A 332 8.21 -0.46 16.71
CA CYS A 332 8.01 0.37 17.90
C CYS A 332 9.00 1.55 17.93
N LEU A 333 8.53 2.70 18.40
CA LEU A 333 9.36 3.86 18.71
C LEU A 333 8.75 4.57 19.93
N TYR A 334 9.56 4.87 20.94
CA TYR A 334 9.13 5.61 22.14
C TYR A 334 7.83 5.08 22.79
N GLY A 335 7.75 3.76 22.94
CA GLY A 335 6.68 3.09 23.69
C GLY A 335 5.43 2.79 22.86
N GLN A 336 5.41 3.20 21.59
CA GLN A 336 4.24 3.14 20.71
C GLN A 336 4.59 2.49 19.39
N ASP A 337 3.59 1.96 18.69
CA ASP A 337 3.72 1.56 17.31
C ASP A 337 4.05 2.78 16.42
N THR A 338 4.92 2.62 15.43
CA THR A 338 5.31 3.75 14.57
C THR A 338 4.15 4.29 13.73
N PHE A 339 3.18 3.46 13.37
CA PHE A 339 1.96 3.91 12.70
C PHE A 339 1.11 4.85 13.58
N GLN A 340 1.24 4.77 14.92
CA GLN A 340 0.46 5.62 15.82
C GLN A 340 0.87 7.09 15.68
N TYR A 341 2.15 7.37 15.43
CA TYR A 341 2.63 8.72 15.12
C TYR A 341 2.05 9.27 13.82
N VAL A 342 1.84 8.42 12.83
CA VAL A 342 1.18 8.79 11.56
C VAL A 342 -0.29 9.12 11.80
N LEU A 343 -1.00 8.31 12.58
CA LEU A 343 -2.41 8.56 12.93
C LEU A 343 -2.58 9.78 13.85
N ASN A 344 -1.67 10.00 14.80
CA ASN A 344 -1.68 11.17 15.69
C ASN A 344 -1.49 12.47 14.89
N PHE A 345 -0.51 12.49 13.97
CA PHE A 345 -0.36 13.60 13.03
C PHE A 345 -1.67 13.85 12.26
N GLY A 346 -2.30 12.79 11.73
CA GLY A 346 -3.56 12.91 11.00
C GLY A 346 -4.68 13.50 11.85
N ASN A 347 -4.80 13.07 13.11
CA ASN A 347 -5.78 13.58 14.06
C ASN A 347 -5.58 15.08 14.31
N ASP A 348 -4.36 15.48 14.63
CA ASP A 348 -4.01 16.87 14.94
C ASP A 348 -4.19 17.77 13.71
N PHE A 349 -3.80 17.30 12.51
CA PHE A 349 -3.98 18.04 11.27
C PHE A 349 -5.45 18.28 10.94
N MET A 350 -6.28 17.23 11.03
CA MET A 350 -7.72 17.34 10.76
C MET A 350 -8.43 18.27 11.74
N GLN A 351 -7.98 18.33 13.00
CA GLN A 351 -8.51 19.23 14.03
C GLN A 351 -8.01 20.67 13.85
N THR A 352 -6.73 20.85 13.52
CA THR A 352 -6.09 22.17 13.41
C THR A 352 -6.66 23.00 12.28
N TYR A 353 -7.04 22.34 11.18
CA TYR A 353 -7.60 22.94 9.98
C TYR A 353 -9.05 22.52 9.73
N ASP A 354 -9.86 22.37 10.79
CA ASP A 354 -11.22 21.83 10.74
C ASP A 354 -12.16 22.58 9.79
N LYS A 355 -11.96 23.89 9.62
CA LYS A 355 -12.76 24.79 8.76
C LYS A 355 -12.25 24.90 7.33
N GLU A 356 -10.98 24.57 7.08
CA GLU A 356 -10.34 24.71 5.78
C GLU A 356 -10.51 23.45 4.92
N ARG A 357 -10.38 23.64 3.60
CA ARG A 357 -10.32 22.53 2.64
C ARG A 357 -8.92 21.91 2.73
N LYS A 358 -8.86 20.59 2.87
CA LYS A 358 -7.60 19.91 3.17
C LYS A 358 -7.47 18.55 2.51
N VAL A 359 -6.24 18.16 2.24
CA VAL A 359 -5.87 16.83 1.76
C VAL A 359 -4.84 16.26 2.73
N LEU A 360 -5.11 15.07 3.24
CA LEU A 360 -4.24 14.39 4.20
C LEU A 360 -3.76 13.07 3.59
N PHE A 361 -2.45 12.93 3.44
CA PHE A 361 -1.78 11.69 3.02
C PHE A 361 -1.17 10.99 4.24
N LEU A 362 -1.67 9.80 4.57
CA LEU A 362 -1.13 8.95 5.62
C LEU A 362 -0.57 7.67 4.99
N ASN A 363 0.74 7.51 5.06
CA ASN A 363 1.44 6.39 4.44
C ASN A 363 1.96 5.43 5.52
N PHE A 364 1.76 4.14 5.28
CA PHE A 364 2.13 3.09 6.22
C PHE A 364 3.01 2.06 5.53
N ILE A 365 4.23 1.88 6.03
CA ILE A 365 5.16 0.83 5.60
C ILE A 365 4.92 -0.48 6.36
N ASP A 366 3.95 -0.52 7.28
CA ASP A 366 3.66 -1.62 8.19
C ASP A 366 3.52 -2.95 7.46
N TYR A 367 2.95 -2.99 6.27
CA TYR A 367 2.78 -4.24 5.52
C TYR A 367 3.99 -4.65 4.65
N HIS A 368 4.94 -3.74 4.42
CA HIS A 368 6.18 -4.01 3.67
C HIS A 368 7.18 -4.75 4.59
N GLU A 369 6.86 -5.99 4.97
CA GLU A 369 7.74 -6.90 5.72
C GLU A 369 7.55 -8.37 5.32
N GLY A 370 8.48 -9.24 5.75
CA GLY A 370 8.63 -10.61 5.24
C GLY A 370 7.47 -11.59 5.53
N SER A 371 6.73 -11.34 6.61
CA SER A 371 5.67 -12.19 7.15
C SER A 371 4.25 -11.72 6.81
N GLY A 372 4.08 -10.43 6.50
CA GLY A 372 2.76 -9.81 6.30
C GLY A 372 1.84 -9.90 7.53
N THR A 373 2.40 -9.95 8.73
CA THR A 373 1.67 -10.12 10.00
C THR A 373 1.55 -8.84 10.81
N THR A 374 2.51 -7.93 10.71
CA THR A 374 2.57 -6.72 11.56
C THR A 374 1.41 -5.76 11.29
N ILE A 375 0.89 -5.73 10.06
CA ILE A 375 -0.24 -4.86 9.65
C ILE A 375 -1.52 -5.05 10.48
N LYS A 376 -1.72 -6.21 11.12
CA LYS A 376 -2.89 -6.47 11.94
C LYS A 376 -3.03 -5.49 13.11
N PHE A 377 -1.91 -4.91 13.58
CA PHE A 377 -1.91 -3.93 14.66
C PHE A 377 -2.48 -2.58 14.23
N LEU A 378 -2.44 -2.27 12.93
CA LEU A 378 -3.02 -1.05 12.37
C LEU A 378 -4.55 -1.13 12.25
N ASP A 379 -5.15 -2.33 12.16
CA ASP A 379 -6.57 -2.49 11.81
C ASP A 379 -7.54 -1.74 12.73
N GLU A 380 -7.43 -1.94 14.05
CA GLU A 380 -8.32 -1.25 15.00
C GLU A 380 -8.04 0.26 15.05
N PRO A 381 -6.79 0.74 15.26
CA PRO A 381 -6.50 2.16 15.28
C PRO A 381 -6.90 2.89 13.99
N LEU A 382 -6.68 2.28 12.82
CA LEU A 382 -7.08 2.84 11.53
C LEU A 382 -8.60 2.89 11.40
N ALA A 383 -9.32 1.82 11.76
CA ALA A 383 -10.78 1.83 11.74
C ALA A 383 -11.37 2.92 12.67
N GLN A 384 -10.76 3.14 13.83
CA GLN A 384 -11.15 4.22 14.74
C GLN A 384 -10.89 5.61 14.14
N PHE A 385 -9.71 5.82 13.56
CA PHE A 385 -9.37 7.05 12.86
C PHE A 385 -10.37 7.35 11.72
N LEU A 386 -10.70 6.34 10.91
CA LEU A 386 -11.67 6.46 9.82
C LEU A 386 -13.08 6.77 10.32
N LYS A 387 -13.53 6.16 11.43
CA LYS A 387 -14.82 6.50 12.06
C LYS A 387 -14.86 7.94 12.57
N GLN A 388 -13.74 8.44 13.09
CA GLN A 388 -13.64 9.79 13.63
C GLN A 388 -13.68 10.87 12.53
N HIS A 389 -12.98 10.65 11.41
CA HIS A 389 -12.75 11.67 10.38
C HIS A 389 -13.48 11.43 9.06
N GLY A 390 -13.99 10.24 8.82
CA GLY A 390 -14.73 9.84 7.63
C GLY A 390 -16.18 10.32 7.62
N LYS A 391 -16.35 11.63 7.73
CA LYS A 391 -17.63 12.34 7.65
C LYS A 391 -18.08 12.46 6.19
N GLN A 392 -19.32 12.91 5.97
CA GLN A 392 -19.89 13.10 4.62
C GLN A 392 -19.08 14.09 3.77
N ASP A 393 -18.44 15.07 4.40
CA ASP A 393 -17.61 16.07 3.74
C ASP A 393 -16.13 15.66 3.59
N THR A 394 -15.83 14.38 3.82
CA THR A 394 -14.49 13.81 3.70
C THR A 394 -14.49 12.61 2.76
N THR A 395 -13.88 12.75 1.60
CA THR A 395 -13.57 11.61 0.72
C THR A 395 -12.43 10.80 1.31
N ILE A 396 -12.61 9.49 1.42
CA ILE A 396 -11.55 8.58 1.86
C ILE A 396 -11.13 7.72 0.69
N ILE A 397 -9.82 7.64 0.47
CA ILE A 397 -9.19 6.74 -0.50
C ILE A 397 -8.30 5.80 0.30
N PHE A 398 -8.55 4.50 0.19
CA PHE A 398 -7.69 3.48 0.77
C PHE A 398 -7.03 2.67 -0.35
N MET A 399 -5.71 2.76 -0.44
CA MET A 399 -4.97 2.24 -1.56
C MET A 399 -3.64 1.58 -1.19
N SER A 400 -3.12 0.82 -2.14
CA SER A 400 -1.73 0.38 -2.23
C SER A 400 -1.19 0.73 -3.62
N ASP A 401 0.12 0.85 -3.76
CA ASP A 401 0.82 0.97 -5.04
C ASP A 401 0.96 -0.36 -5.79
N HIS A 402 1.26 -1.42 -5.05
CA HIS A 402 1.34 -2.77 -5.58
C HIS A 402 0.89 -3.76 -4.53
N GLY A 403 0.80 -5.03 -4.90
CA GLY A 403 0.51 -6.09 -3.94
C GLY A 403 1.76 -6.65 -3.28
N PHE A 404 1.56 -7.73 -2.53
CA PHE A 404 2.59 -8.26 -1.66
C PHE A 404 3.71 -8.96 -2.44
N HIS A 405 4.95 -8.49 -2.30
CA HIS A 405 6.11 -9.13 -2.94
C HIS A 405 7.09 -9.80 -1.98
N MET A 406 6.96 -9.60 -0.66
CA MET A 406 7.97 -9.97 0.34
C MET A 406 7.65 -11.25 1.10
N ASN A 407 7.07 -12.23 0.42
CA ASN A 407 6.58 -13.49 1.01
C ASN A 407 7.64 -14.44 1.63
N GLY A 408 8.84 -14.02 2.05
CA GLY A 408 9.82 -14.88 2.72
C GLY A 408 10.07 -16.25 2.03
N PRO A 409 10.16 -17.38 2.74
CA PRO A 409 10.20 -18.72 2.14
C PRO A 409 8.97 -19.07 1.25
N PRO A 410 7.73 -18.67 1.59
CA PRO A 410 6.61 -18.75 0.66
C PRO A 410 6.83 -18.02 -0.68
N LEU A 411 7.68 -16.99 -0.77
CA LEU A 411 8.07 -16.36 -2.04
C LEU A 411 8.88 -17.32 -2.91
N MET A 412 9.80 -18.09 -2.32
CA MET A 412 10.59 -19.08 -3.05
C MET A 412 9.69 -20.17 -3.64
N LEU A 413 8.70 -20.63 -2.88
CA LEU A 413 7.70 -21.57 -3.38
C LEU A 413 6.75 -20.89 -4.39
N GLY A 414 6.23 -19.71 -4.07
CA GLY A 414 5.31 -18.95 -4.92
C GLY A 414 5.93 -18.42 -6.22
N LYS A 415 7.26 -18.31 -6.32
CA LYS A 415 7.99 -18.04 -7.56
C LYS A 415 7.97 -19.26 -8.49
N LEU A 416 8.11 -20.47 -7.95
CA LEU A 416 8.02 -21.72 -8.75
C LEU A 416 6.65 -21.86 -9.42
N PHE A 417 5.59 -21.32 -8.82
CA PHE A 417 4.21 -21.45 -9.31
C PHE A 417 3.60 -20.13 -9.82
N GLY A 418 4.39 -19.06 -9.92
CA GLY A 418 3.96 -17.76 -10.47
C GLY A 418 2.93 -16.97 -9.66
N GLN A 419 2.42 -17.49 -8.53
CA GLN A 419 1.42 -16.81 -7.69
C GLN A 419 1.95 -15.51 -7.09
N SER A 420 3.21 -15.52 -6.63
CA SER A 420 3.84 -14.32 -6.07
C SER A 420 3.93 -13.18 -7.08
N GLN A 421 4.14 -13.48 -8.37
CA GLN A 421 4.18 -12.45 -9.42
C GLN A 421 2.79 -11.88 -9.71
N LYS A 422 1.74 -12.71 -9.59
CA LYS A 422 0.37 -12.23 -9.74
C LYS A 422 -0.03 -11.32 -8.60
N GLU A 423 0.21 -11.73 -7.35
CA GLU A 423 -0.19 -10.97 -6.17
C GLU A 423 0.41 -9.55 -6.17
N ARG A 424 1.66 -9.40 -6.63
CA ARG A 424 2.35 -8.12 -6.82
C ARG A 424 1.58 -7.12 -7.67
N LEU A 425 0.77 -7.60 -8.61
CA LEU A 425 0.00 -6.75 -9.52
C LEU A 425 -1.43 -6.49 -9.02
N LEU A 426 -1.75 -6.84 -7.76
CA LEU A 426 -3.09 -6.72 -7.17
C LEU A 426 -3.15 -5.75 -5.98
N PRO A 427 -2.81 -4.47 -6.18
CA PRO A 427 -3.02 -3.47 -5.14
C PRO A 427 -4.50 -3.33 -4.77
N LEU A 428 -4.71 -2.84 -3.56
CA LEU A 428 -6.01 -2.38 -3.08
C LEU A 428 -6.34 -0.99 -3.64
N MET A 429 -7.61 -0.75 -3.96
CA MET A 429 -8.15 0.59 -4.16
C MET A 429 -9.64 0.62 -3.76
N ILE A 430 -9.96 1.39 -2.72
CA ILE A 430 -11.31 1.64 -2.24
C ILE A 430 -11.50 3.15 -2.11
N ILE A 431 -12.63 3.68 -2.58
CA ILE A 431 -13.02 5.07 -2.42
C ILE A 431 -14.36 5.13 -1.71
N SER A 432 -14.52 6.06 -0.77
CA SER A 432 -15.81 6.31 -0.12
C SER A 432 -16.08 7.81 0.06
N ASN A 433 -17.36 8.14 0.22
CA ASN A 433 -17.87 9.50 0.50
C ASN A 433 -17.41 10.53 -0.55
N LEU A 434 -17.99 10.45 -1.75
CA LEU A 434 -17.62 11.35 -2.84
C LEU A 434 -18.17 12.78 -2.70
N GLY A 435 -18.97 13.04 -1.66
CA GLY A 435 -19.46 14.36 -1.32
C GLY A 435 -20.64 14.79 -2.20
N ASP A 436 -20.53 15.98 -2.80
CA ASP A 436 -21.62 16.59 -3.58
C ASP A 436 -21.66 16.11 -5.05
N LEU A 437 -21.12 14.93 -5.36
CA LEU A 437 -21.33 14.28 -6.65
C LEU A 437 -22.74 13.68 -6.70
N LYS A 438 -23.74 14.56 -6.82
CA LYS A 438 -25.16 14.23 -6.73
C LYS A 438 -25.69 13.74 -8.08
N GLY A 439 -25.38 12.49 -8.41
CA GLY A 439 -26.02 11.72 -9.46
C GLY A 439 -25.63 12.10 -10.89
N GLY A 440 -26.10 11.30 -11.86
CA GLY A 440 -25.80 11.46 -13.28
C GLY A 440 -24.74 10.48 -13.80
N GLY A 441 -24.18 10.80 -14.97
CA GLY A 441 -23.23 9.92 -15.67
C GLY A 441 -21.97 9.59 -14.89
N GLU A 442 -21.51 10.47 -14.00
CA GLU A 442 -20.27 10.28 -13.22
C GLU A 442 -20.41 9.17 -12.19
N ILE A 443 -21.53 9.14 -11.43
CA ILE A 443 -21.82 8.07 -10.48
C ILE A 443 -22.02 6.74 -11.21
N TYR A 444 -22.68 6.76 -12.36
CA TYR A 444 -22.81 5.58 -13.21
C TYR A 444 -21.44 5.09 -13.69
N ASN A 445 -20.58 5.99 -14.17
CA ASN A 445 -19.26 5.65 -14.65
C ASN A 445 -18.39 5.05 -13.55
N ILE A 446 -18.30 5.67 -12.36
CA ILE A 446 -17.48 5.10 -11.28
C ILE A 446 -17.99 3.72 -10.85
N GLN A 447 -19.32 3.51 -10.84
CA GLN A 447 -19.90 2.20 -10.57
C GLN A 447 -19.45 1.15 -11.58
N LEU A 448 -19.50 1.47 -12.88
CA LEU A 448 -19.01 0.60 -13.95
C LEU A 448 -17.49 0.37 -13.86
N ASN A 449 -16.73 1.42 -13.55
CA ASN A 449 -15.28 1.42 -13.57
C ASN A 449 -14.66 0.59 -12.45
N GLN A 450 -15.41 0.21 -11.41
CA GLN A 450 -15.00 -0.80 -10.43
C GLN A 450 -14.58 -2.13 -11.10
N GLN A 451 -15.14 -2.43 -12.28
CA GLN A 451 -14.89 -3.66 -13.04
C GLN A 451 -14.02 -3.44 -14.28
N LYS A 452 -13.54 -2.21 -14.49
CA LYS A 452 -12.63 -1.85 -15.58
C LYS A 452 -11.19 -1.90 -15.12
N LEU A 453 -10.30 -2.30 -16.03
CA LEU A 453 -8.87 -2.22 -15.77
C LEU A 453 -8.50 -0.76 -15.56
N VAL A 454 -7.96 -0.46 -14.38
CA VAL A 454 -7.52 0.89 -14.00
C VAL A 454 -6.17 0.81 -13.29
N TYR A 455 -5.40 1.90 -13.33
CA TYR A 455 -4.08 1.97 -12.72
C TYR A 455 -3.79 3.39 -12.19
N HIS A 456 -2.59 3.59 -11.67
CA HIS A 456 -2.13 4.79 -10.96
C HIS A 456 -2.35 6.13 -11.68
N LYS A 457 -2.18 6.21 -13.00
CA LYS A 457 -2.43 7.47 -13.73
C LYS A 457 -3.89 7.88 -13.71
N HIS A 458 -4.81 6.92 -13.74
CA HIS A 458 -6.24 7.20 -13.61
C HIS A 458 -6.58 7.77 -12.24
N LEU A 459 -5.85 7.35 -11.19
CA LEU A 459 -5.96 7.94 -9.86
C LEU A 459 -5.46 9.39 -9.85
N TYR A 460 -4.32 9.68 -10.47
CA TYR A 460 -3.83 11.05 -10.63
C TYR A 460 -4.88 11.96 -11.29
N ASN A 461 -5.44 11.51 -12.41
CA ASN A 461 -6.50 12.24 -13.12
C ASN A 461 -7.78 12.35 -12.28
N PHE A 462 -8.13 11.32 -11.50
CA PHE A 462 -9.25 11.34 -10.56
C PHE A 462 -9.03 12.39 -9.48
N TRP A 463 -7.84 12.51 -8.88
CA TRP A 463 -7.56 13.54 -7.89
C TRP A 463 -7.72 14.95 -8.46
N LYS A 464 -7.24 15.16 -9.70
CA LYS A 464 -7.41 16.46 -10.37
C LYS A 464 -8.87 16.78 -10.65
N TYR A 465 -9.62 15.79 -11.15
CA TYR A 465 -11.06 15.92 -11.32
C TYR A 465 -11.76 16.17 -9.98
N TRP A 466 -11.44 15.42 -8.94
CA TRP A 466 -12.05 15.55 -7.62
C TRP A 466 -11.87 16.97 -7.06
N ALA A 467 -10.71 17.59 -7.29
CA ALA A 467 -10.44 18.93 -6.79
C ALA A 467 -11.21 20.04 -7.54
N THR A 468 -11.53 19.84 -8.83
CA THR A 468 -11.94 20.92 -9.76
C THR A 468 -13.24 20.68 -10.53
N LYS A 469 -13.71 19.43 -10.57
CA LYS A 469 -14.74 18.91 -11.48
C LYS A 469 -14.41 19.14 -12.97
N GLN A 470 -13.14 19.11 -13.34
CA GLN A 470 -12.66 19.20 -14.71
C GLN A 470 -11.96 17.90 -15.12
N HIS A 471 -12.20 17.41 -16.33
CA HIS A 471 -11.53 16.22 -16.85
C HIS A 471 -10.13 16.56 -17.38
N TYR A 472 -9.13 15.82 -16.92
CA TYR A 472 -7.73 15.93 -17.37
C TYR A 472 -7.26 14.71 -18.18
N GLY A 473 -8.20 13.80 -18.49
CA GLY A 473 -7.95 12.50 -19.10
C GLY A 473 -8.95 11.46 -18.60
N GLN A 474 -8.62 10.18 -18.79
CA GLN A 474 -9.38 9.10 -18.16
C GLN A 474 -9.16 9.13 -16.65
N SER A 475 -10.26 9.21 -15.93
CA SER A 475 -10.36 9.24 -14.48
C SER A 475 -11.46 8.29 -14.06
N PHE A 476 -11.60 7.98 -12.77
CA PHE A 476 -12.66 7.07 -12.32
C PHE A 476 -14.09 7.55 -12.60
N PHE A 477 -14.30 8.84 -12.96
CA PHE A 477 -15.59 9.36 -13.41
C PHE A 477 -15.76 9.43 -14.93
N SER A 478 -14.70 9.21 -15.68
CA SER A 478 -14.74 9.14 -17.14
C SER A 478 -15.35 7.81 -17.57
N GLN A 479 -15.97 7.77 -18.75
CA GLN A 479 -16.26 6.51 -19.41
C GLN A 479 -14.93 5.92 -19.90
N PHE A 480 -14.56 4.74 -19.40
CA PHE A 480 -13.34 4.07 -19.85
C PHE A 480 -13.56 3.36 -21.17
N ASP A 481 -12.48 3.32 -21.95
CA ASP A 481 -12.39 2.53 -23.16
C ASP A 481 -12.44 1.02 -22.85
N ASN A 482 -12.17 0.21 -23.87
CA ASN A 482 -11.91 -1.20 -23.70
C ASN A 482 -10.67 -1.41 -22.81
N ASP A 483 -10.72 -2.37 -21.87
CA ASP A 483 -9.60 -2.77 -20.99
C ASP A 483 -8.33 -3.07 -21.81
N TYR A 484 -8.45 -3.48 -23.07
CA TYR A 484 -7.33 -3.68 -23.99
C TYR A 484 -6.44 -2.43 -24.14
N PHE A 485 -7.03 -1.23 -24.26
CA PHE A 485 -6.27 0.01 -24.42
C PHE A 485 -5.51 0.37 -23.15
N VAL A 486 -6.18 0.27 -22.00
CA VAL A 486 -5.53 0.49 -20.69
C VAL A 486 -4.40 -0.53 -20.46
N CYS A 487 -4.60 -1.78 -20.88
CA CYS A 487 -3.58 -2.81 -20.75
C CYS A 487 -2.33 -2.50 -21.60
N ASN A 488 -2.51 -1.94 -22.80
CA ASN A 488 -1.40 -1.45 -23.62
C ASN A 488 -0.66 -0.28 -22.95
N GLU A 489 -1.37 0.63 -22.29
CA GLU A 489 -0.75 1.74 -21.54
C GLU A 489 0.06 1.26 -20.32
N ILE A 490 -0.40 0.19 -19.64
CA ILE A 490 0.36 -0.47 -18.57
C ILE A 490 1.63 -1.14 -19.13
N GLY A 491 1.60 -1.56 -20.39
CA GLY A 491 2.77 -2.08 -21.10
C GLY A 491 3.04 -3.57 -20.81
N PRO A 492 4.32 -4.00 -20.79
CA PRO A 492 4.67 -5.43 -20.86
C PRO A 492 4.24 -6.27 -19.65
N ASN A 493 3.90 -5.62 -18.54
CA ASN A 493 3.40 -6.30 -17.35
C ASN A 493 1.91 -6.69 -17.45
N CYS A 494 1.19 -6.17 -18.46
CA CYS A 494 -0.20 -6.49 -18.72
C CYS A 494 -0.35 -7.41 -19.95
N LYS A 495 -1.08 -8.52 -19.79
CA LYS A 495 -1.34 -9.48 -20.88
C LYS A 495 -2.58 -9.07 -21.67
N CYS A 496 -2.39 -8.19 -22.66
CA CYS A 496 -3.47 -7.58 -23.43
C CYS A 496 -4.36 -8.60 -24.16
N GLU A 497 -3.84 -9.78 -24.49
CA GLU A 497 -4.61 -10.83 -25.19
C GLU A 497 -5.81 -11.31 -24.38
N ASN A 498 -5.77 -11.14 -23.04
CA ASN A 498 -6.88 -11.48 -22.16
C ASN A 498 -8.08 -10.52 -22.28
N PHE A 499 -7.89 -9.35 -22.91
CA PHE A 499 -8.92 -8.31 -23.06
C PHE A 499 -9.38 -8.11 -24.51
N LEU A 500 -8.86 -8.91 -25.44
CA LEU A 500 -9.37 -8.93 -26.81
C LEU A 500 -10.80 -9.48 -26.78
N ILE A 501 -11.77 -8.60 -26.97
CA ILE A 501 -13.14 -9.00 -27.25
C ILE A 501 -13.08 -9.78 -28.56
N LYS A 502 -13.30 -11.10 -28.51
CA LYS A 502 -13.56 -11.88 -29.71
C LYS A 502 -14.91 -11.42 -30.26
N GLU A 503 -14.94 -10.34 -31.04
CA GLU A 503 -16.12 -9.85 -31.75
C GLU A 503 -16.66 -10.84 -32.81
N LYS A 504 -16.20 -12.10 -32.81
CA LYS A 504 -16.30 -13.01 -33.96
C LYS A 504 -17.34 -14.12 -33.89
N GLU A 505 -18.22 -14.17 -32.89
CA GLU A 505 -19.25 -15.24 -32.85
C GLU A 505 -20.71 -14.76 -32.91
N ASP A 506 -21.01 -13.48 -32.68
CA ASP A 506 -22.40 -12.98 -32.70
C ASP A 506 -22.87 -12.40 -34.04
N GLU A 507 -21.98 -12.14 -35.01
CA GLU A 507 -22.41 -11.76 -36.37
C GLU A 507 -22.93 -12.97 -37.18
N ASN A 508 -22.47 -14.19 -36.87
CA ASN A 508 -22.96 -15.41 -37.54
C ASN A 508 -24.20 -16.02 -36.87
N SER A 509 -24.52 -15.68 -35.62
CA SER A 509 -25.73 -16.18 -34.94
C SER A 509 -27.00 -15.45 -35.40
N ASN A 510 -26.89 -14.19 -35.84
CA ASN A 510 -28.01 -13.43 -36.42
C ASN A 510 -28.25 -13.67 -37.92
N GLN A 511 -27.28 -14.22 -38.68
CA GLN A 511 -27.53 -14.60 -40.07
C GLN A 511 -28.32 -15.90 -40.23
N THR A 512 -28.42 -16.74 -39.18
CA THR A 512 -29.15 -18.02 -39.25
C THR A 512 -30.62 -17.92 -38.79
N GLN A 513 -31.06 -16.77 -38.25
CA GLN A 513 -32.47 -16.55 -37.85
C GLN A 513 -33.32 -15.81 -38.87
N ASN A 514 -32.73 -15.23 -39.93
CA ASN A 514 -33.47 -14.60 -41.03
C ASN A 514 -33.63 -15.51 -42.27
N SER A 515 -33.35 -16.81 -42.15
CA SER A 515 -33.51 -17.79 -43.23
C SER A 515 -34.42 -18.98 -42.86
N LYS A 516 -35.42 -18.77 -41.99
CA LYS A 516 -36.48 -19.75 -41.73
C LYS A 516 -37.86 -19.14 -41.83
#